data_AF-A0A523AAW3-F1
#
_entry.id   AF-A0A523AAW3-F1
#
_cell.length_a   1.000
_cell.length_b   1.000
_cell.length_c   1.000
_cell.angle_alpha   90.00
_cell.angle_beta   90.00
_cell.angle_gamma   90.00
#
_symmetry.space_group_name_H-M   'P 1'
#
loop_
_entity.id
_entity.type
_entity.pdbx_description
1 polymer ?
#
loop_
_entity_poly.entity_id
_entity_poly.type
_entity_poly.pdbx_seq_one_letter_code
_entity_poly.pdbx_strand_id
1 'polypeptide(L)'
;LDLIKSRTEGLKKVKVYWESYSDYSAAGGGTGWNEIILIAGGENVFGNESGYLKVDAEKIIAKNPDVFIKSVSSSVFQPYRANNSKIAEFYEKLISRPEINQTAAGKNGRVYAVCMEMLHSTFGLIAETAYVAKLLHPEEFSALEPHELHRKYIESLGMEFSGVWIYPELQAERENKNERLAPGFEAILAMLAVAIILALRKEKT
;
A
#
# COMPACT_ATOMS: atom_id res chain seq x y z
N LEU A 1 13.97 -5.43 11.67
CA LEU A 1 13.94 -3.95 11.79
C LEU A 1 15.35 -3.38 11.67
N ASP A 2 16.33 -3.92 12.38
CA ASP A 2 17.73 -3.43 12.32
C ASP A 2 18.31 -3.42 10.91
N LEU A 3 18.02 -4.45 10.10
CA LEU A 3 18.38 -4.47 8.68
C LEU A 3 17.83 -3.26 7.91
N ILE A 4 16.57 -2.90 8.13
CA ILE A 4 15.91 -1.77 7.45
C ILE A 4 16.52 -0.46 7.96
N LYS A 5 16.68 -0.31 9.29
CA LYS A 5 17.31 0.87 9.89
C LYS A 5 18.70 1.10 9.29
N SER A 6 19.56 0.09 9.33
CA SER A 6 20.93 0.16 8.82
C SER A 6 20.99 0.53 7.34
N ARG A 7 20.12 -0.04 6.48
CA ARG A 7 20.08 0.31 5.06
C ARG A 7 19.58 1.74 4.79
N THR A 8 18.83 2.34 5.71
CA THR A 8 18.26 3.69 5.55
C THR A 8 19.08 4.80 6.22
N GLU A 9 20.14 4.48 6.95
CA GLU A 9 20.92 5.44 7.76
C GLU A 9 21.66 6.52 6.94
N GLY A 10 21.86 6.30 5.63
CA GLY A 10 22.49 7.27 4.73
C GLY A 10 21.59 7.76 3.58
N LEU A 11 20.35 7.29 3.50
CA LEU A 11 19.47 7.61 2.38
C LEU A 11 18.84 8.98 2.55
N LYS A 12 18.61 9.65 1.42
CA LYS A 12 17.75 10.84 1.38
C LYS A 12 16.35 10.45 1.88
N LYS A 13 15.86 11.13 2.92
CA LYS A 13 14.53 10.87 3.46
C LYS A 13 13.45 11.19 2.45
N VAL A 14 12.43 10.34 2.40
CA VAL A 14 11.23 10.51 1.56
C VAL A 14 10.14 11.16 2.40
N LYS A 15 9.54 12.27 1.94
CA LYS A 15 8.47 12.93 2.70
C LYS A 15 7.19 12.11 2.62
N VAL A 16 6.67 11.69 3.76
CA VAL A 16 5.49 10.85 3.88
C VAL A 16 4.37 11.60 4.57
N TYR A 17 3.20 11.59 3.94
CA TYR A 17 1.94 11.89 4.60
C TYR A 17 1.20 10.58 4.87
N TRP A 18 0.90 10.31 6.13
CA TRP A 18 0.11 9.14 6.52
C TRP A 18 -1.21 9.60 7.13
N GLU A 19 -2.30 9.31 6.42
CA GLU A 19 -3.67 9.59 6.85
C GLU A 19 -4.23 8.35 7.57
N SER A 20 -4.70 8.56 8.80
CA SER A 20 -5.41 7.55 9.60
C SER A 20 -6.79 7.22 9.01
N TYR A 21 -7.66 6.52 9.76
CA TYR A 21 -8.98 6.11 9.28
C TYR A 21 -9.84 7.24 8.71
N SER A 22 -9.95 8.34 9.45
CA SER A 22 -10.78 9.47 9.04
C SER A 22 -10.04 10.35 8.05
N ASP A 23 -10.78 10.88 7.09
CA ASP A 23 -10.23 11.81 6.11
C ASP A 23 -9.60 13.00 6.80
N TYR A 24 -8.43 13.42 6.32
CA TYR A 24 -7.63 14.50 6.85
C TYR A 24 -7.20 14.34 8.31
N SER A 25 -7.17 13.12 8.84
CA SER A 25 -6.64 12.85 10.18
C SER A 25 -5.21 12.31 10.04
N ALA A 26 -4.22 13.20 10.13
CA ALA A 26 -2.82 12.87 9.92
C ALA A 26 -2.19 12.19 11.14
N ALA A 27 -1.31 11.22 10.90
CA ALA A 27 -0.48 10.62 11.91
C ALA A 27 0.72 11.55 12.22
N GLY A 28 0.73 12.13 13.41
CA GLY A 28 1.80 12.98 13.90
C GLY A 28 2.88 12.22 14.68
N GLY A 29 3.80 12.96 15.28
CA GLY A 29 4.83 12.47 16.19
C GLY A 29 4.27 11.65 17.35
N GLY A 30 5.02 10.64 17.77
CA GLY A 30 4.65 9.72 18.85
C GLY A 30 3.61 8.66 18.47
N THR A 31 3.09 8.66 17.23
CA THR A 31 2.21 7.59 16.74
C THR A 31 3.03 6.38 16.24
N GLY A 32 2.42 5.19 16.22
CA GLY A 32 3.06 3.99 15.67
C GLY A 32 3.40 4.14 14.17
N TRP A 33 2.56 4.83 13.39
CA TRP A 33 2.88 5.12 11.99
C TRP A 33 4.05 6.09 11.83
N ASN A 34 4.20 7.06 12.74
CA ASN A 34 5.40 7.89 12.75
C ASN A 34 6.66 7.05 12.98
N GLU A 35 6.63 6.07 13.89
CA GLU A 35 7.76 5.16 14.10
C GLU A 35 8.08 4.37 12.82
N ILE A 36 7.06 3.80 12.15
CA ILE A 36 7.23 3.06 10.90
C ILE A 36 7.86 3.95 9.81
N ILE A 37 7.37 5.17 9.63
CA ILE A 37 7.91 6.13 8.65
C ILE A 37 9.40 6.35 8.90
N LEU A 38 9.78 6.63 10.16
CA LEU A 38 11.16 6.94 10.52
C LEU A 38 12.09 5.74 10.31
N ILE A 39 11.65 4.54 10.73
CA ILE A 39 12.43 3.30 10.54
C ILE A 39 12.60 2.97 9.05
N ALA A 40 11.56 3.19 8.24
CA ALA A 40 11.59 2.94 6.80
C ALA A 40 12.39 3.99 6.01
N GLY A 41 13.05 4.95 6.68
CA GLY A 41 13.85 5.97 6.02
C GLY A 41 13.03 7.11 5.43
N GLY A 42 11.84 7.36 5.95
CA GLY A 42 10.99 8.50 5.61
C GLY A 42 11.14 9.69 6.56
N GLU A 43 10.54 10.80 6.16
CA GLU A 43 10.30 11.99 6.96
C GLU A 43 8.78 12.18 7.08
N ASN A 44 8.22 12.14 8.28
CA ASN A 44 6.80 12.41 8.47
C ASN A 44 6.54 13.91 8.36
N VAL A 45 5.75 14.34 7.37
CA VAL A 45 5.50 15.77 7.12
C VAL A 45 4.73 16.46 8.26
N PHE A 46 4.07 15.69 9.12
CA PHE A 46 3.43 16.14 10.36
C PHE A 46 4.10 15.57 11.63
N GLY A 47 5.32 15.04 11.53
CA GLY A 47 6.03 14.41 12.65
C GLY A 47 6.35 15.33 13.84
N ASN A 48 6.32 16.65 13.62
CA ASN A 48 6.53 17.66 14.68
C ASN A 48 5.24 17.96 15.49
N GLU A 49 4.08 17.48 15.05
CA GLU A 49 2.81 17.63 15.77
C GLU A 49 2.47 16.31 16.46
N SER A 50 2.10 16.33 17.74
CA SER A 50 1.91 15.09 18.51
C SER A 50 0.54 14.46 18.26
N GLY A 51 0.50 13.13 18.17
CA GLY A 51 -0.74 12.36 18.10
C GLY A 51 -1.43 12.40 16.73
N TYR A 52 -2.76 12.24 16.71
CA TYR A 52 -3.56 12.34 15.49
C TYR A 52 -4.15 13.73 15.35
N LEU A 53 -3.83 14.41 14.26
CA LEU A 53 -4.24 15.80 14.04
C LEU A 53 -5.18 15.91 12.85
N LYS A 54 -6.24 16.70 13.01
CA LYS A 54 -7.09 17.09 11.89
C LYS A 54 -6.36 18.17 11.08
N VAL A 55 -6.08 17.88 9.81
CA VAL A 55 -5.49 18.81 8.85
C VAL A 55 -6.52 19.24 7.81
N ASP A 56 -6.16 20.24 7.02
CA ASP A 56 -6.92 20.68 5.86
C ASP A 56 -6.13 20.37 4.57
N ALA A 57 -6.80 20.49 3.42
CA ALA A 57 -6.22 20.26 2.11
C ALA A 57 -5.02 21.18 1.83
N GLU A 58 -5.08 22.45 2.24
CA GLU A 58 -4.02 23.44 1.98
C GLU A 58 -2.71 23.05 2.67
N LYS A 59 -2.78 22.57 3.92
CA LYS A 59 -1.61 22.07 4.66
C LYS A 59 -1.00 20.85 3.98
N ILE A 60 -1.81 19.92 3.47
CA ILE A 60 -1.31 18.74 2.75
C ILE A 60 -0.56 19.17 1.48
N ILE A 61 -1.13 20.09 0.71
CA ILE A 61 -0.51 20.64 -0.50
C ILE A 61 0.80 21.37 -0.16
N ALA A 62 0.80 22.21 0.87
CA ALA A 62 1.97 22.98 1.29
C ALA A 62 3.12 22.09 1.78
N LYS A 63 2.81 20.99 2.47
CA LYS A 63 3.81 19.98 2.88
C LYS A 63 4.37 19.20 1.70
N ASN A 64 3.61 19.07 0.61
CA ASN A 64 4.00 18.43 -0.63
C ASN A 64 4.72 17.07 -0.40
N PRO A 65 4.02 16.07 0.16
CA PRO A 65 4.59 14.74 0.39
C PRO A 65 4.98 14.05 -0.92
N ASP A 66 6.03 13.24 -0.85
CA ASP A 66 6.51 12.37 -1.94
C ASP A 66 5.73 11.05 -1.99
N VAL A 67 5.18 10.62 -0.84
CA VAL A 67 4.36 9.42 -0.68
C VAL A 67 3.16 9.72 0.21
N PHE A 68 1.98 9.26 -0.22
CA PHE A 68 0.73 9.30 0.55
C PHE A 68 0.36 7.88 0.96
N ILE A 69 0.09 7.65 2.25
CA ILE A 69 -0.41 6.37 2.78
C ILE A 69 -1.74 6.59 3.50
N LYS A 70 -2.78 5.84 3.12
CA LYS A 70 -4.10 5.83 3.74
C LYS A 70 -4.32 4.56 4.53
N SER A 71 -4.60 4.67 5.82
CA SER A 71 -5.09 3.56 6.62
C SER A 71 -6.57 3.33 6.40
N VAL A 72 -6.94 2.09 6.06
CA VAL A 72 -8.30 1.70 5.70
C VAL A 72 -8.75 0.55 6.61
N SER A 73 -10.00 0.59 7.04
CA SER A 73 -10.59 -0.47 7.87
C SER A 73 -10.75 -1.76 7.09
N SER A 74 -10.58 -2.89 7.78
CA SER A 74 -10.79 -4.23 7.24
C SER A 74 -12.18 -4.45 6.62
N SER A 75 -13.20 -3.69 7.05
CA SER A 75 -14.55 -3.72 6.47
C SER A 75 -14.61 -3.28 5.01
N VAL A 76 -13.75 -2.32 4.63
CA VAL A 76 -13.58 -1.80 3.26
C VAL A 76 -12.48 -2.56 2.53
N PHE A 77 -11.32 -2.75 3.18
CA PHE A 77 -10.14 -3.33 2.56
C PHE A 77 -10.29 -4.84 2.28
N GLN A 78 -10.89 -5.59 3.22
CA GLN A 78 -11.18 -7.02 3.11
C GLN A 78 -9.99 -7.89 2.63
N PRO A 79 -8.81 -7.85 3.27
CA PRO A 79 -7.57 -8.39 2.70
C PRO A 79 -7.65 -9.87 2.26
N TYR A 80 -8.19 -10.77 3.10
CA TYR A 80 -8.33 -12.21 2.81
C TYR A 80 -9.48 -12.59 1.87
N ARG A 81 -10.47 -11.73 1.70
CA ARG A 81 -11.67 -11.97 0.88
C ARG A 81 -11.85 -10.86 -0.12
N ALA A 82 -10.76 -10.24 -0.57
CA ALA A 82 -10.80 -9.05 -1.37
C ALA A 82 -11.55 -9.39 -2.67
N ASN A 83 -12.84 -9.07 -2.71
CA ASN A 83 -13.44 -8.64 -3.94
C ASN A 83 -12.75 -7.31 -4.20
N ASN A 84 -11.66 -7.36 -4.97
CA ASN A 84 -10.79 -6.21 -5.27
C ASN A 84 -11.60 -4.96 -5.67
N SER A 85 -12.86 -5.11 -6.09
CA SER A 85 -13.80 -4.02 -6.34
C SER A 85 -13.95 -3.01 -5.19
N LYS A 86 -14.10 -3.42 -3.92
CA LYS A 86 -14.37 -2.46 -2.84
C LYS A 86 -13.18 -1.57 -2.51
N ILE A 87 -12.00 -2.16 -2.38
CA ILE A 87 -10.77 -1.40 -2.16
C ILE A 87 -10.39 -0.60 -3.40
N ALA A 88 -10.63 -1.12 -4.61
CA ALA A 88 -10.44 -0.36 -5.85
C ALA A 88 -11.37 0.86 -5.91
N GLU A 89 -12.67 0.70 -5.67
CA GLU A 89 -13.63 1.82 -5.62
C GLU A 89 -13.27 2.86 -4.56
N PHE A 90 -12.80 2.40 -3.39
CA PHE A 90 -12.30 3.30 -2.35
C PHE A 90 -11.04 4.05 -2.82
N TYR A 91 -10.11 3.35 -3.45
CA TYR A 91 -8.85 3.92 -3.94
C TYR A 91 -9.08 4.94 -5.06
N GLU A 92 -9.99 4.68 -5.99
CA GLU A 92 -10.39 5.64 -7.03
C GLU A 92 -10.94 6.94 -6.40
N LYS A 93 -11.76 6.82 -5.35
CA LYS A 93 -12.24 7.98 -4.58
C LYS A 93 -11.12 8.69 -3.82
N LEU A 94 -10.12 7.94 -3.32
CA LEU A 94 -8.95 8.52 -2.67
C LEU A 94 -8.13 9.34 -3.68
N ILE A 95 -7.70 8.76 -4.80
CA ILE A 95 -6.81 9.45 -5.76
C ILE A 95 -7.51 10.57 -6.53
N SER A 96 -8.85 10.58 -6.59
CA SER A 96 -9.62 11.68 -7.17
C SER A 96 -9.68 12.93 -6.29
N ARG A 97 -9.19 12.87 -5.04
CA ARG A 97 -9.10 14.05 -4.17
C ARG A 97 -8.20 15.14 -4.79
N PRO A 98 -8.70 16.36 -5.00
CA PRO A 98 -7.95 17.42 -5.69
C PRO A 98 -6.62 17.77 -5.04
N GLU A 99 -6.53 17.71 -3.71
CA GLU A 99 -5.32 18.01 -2.95
C GLU A 99 -4.23 16.97 -3.17
N ILE A 100 -4.57 15.68 -3.33
CA ILE A 100 -3.60 14.62 -3.60
C ILE A 100 -2.93 14.88 -4.96
N ASN A 101 -3.72 15.22 -5.98
CA ASN A 101 -3.25 15.48 -7.34
C ASN A 101 -2.32 16.70 -7.45
N GLN A 102 -2.32 17.57 -6.44
CA GLN A 102 -1.44 18.75 -6.39
C GLN A 102 -0.07 18.45 -5.73
N THR A 103 0.04 17.34 -5.01
CA THR A 103 1.29 16.89 -4.35
C THR A 103 2.18 16.07 -5.30
N ALA A 104 3.46 15.91 -4.94
CA ALA A 104 4.37 15.01 -5.62
C ALA A 104 3.90 13.54 -5.56
N ALA A 105 3.32 13.11 -4.44
CA ALA A 105 2.74 11.78 -4.28
C ALA A 105 1.68 11.48 -5.35
N GLY A 106 0.70 12.36 -5.53
CA GLY A 106 -0.35 12.19 -6.55
C GLY A 106 0.20 12.23 -7.97
N LYS A 107 1.04 13.23 -8.28
CA LYS A 107 1.63 13.39 -9.62
C LYS A 107 2.50 12.20 -10.06
N ASN A 108 3.16 11.55 -9.11
CA ASN A 108 4.05 10.41 -9.36
C ASN A 108 3.36 9.05 -9.11
N GLY A 109 2.06 9.03 -8.80
CA GLY A 109 1.32 7.79 -8.54
C GLY A 109 1.77 7.04 -7.27
N ARG A 110 2.38 7.73 -6.31
CA ARG A 110 2.87 7.16 -5.03
C ARG A 110 1.84 7.36 -3.92
N VAL A 111 0.63 6.87 -4.17
CA VAL A 111 -0.50 6.89 -3.23
C VAL A 111 -0.87 5.45 -2.92
N TYR A 112 -0.96 5.10 -1.64
CA TYR A 112 -1.18 3.73 -1.21
C TYR A 112 -2.25 3.67 -0.12
N ALA A 113 -3.02 2.58 -0.10
CA ALA A 113 -3.92 2.21 0.97
C ALA A 113 -3.40 0.96 1.67
N VAL A 114 -3.49 0.93 3.00
CA VAL A 114 -3.06 -0.19 3.84
C VAL A 114 -4.18 -0.61 4.78
N CYS A 115 -4.32 -1.92 5.02
CA CYS A 115 -5.32 -2.43 5.96
C CYS A 115 -4.83 -2.29 7.41
N MET A 116 -5.42 -1.37 8.18
CA MET A 116 -4.93 -1.06 9.52
C MET A 116 -5.05 -2.25 10.50
N GLU A 117 -6.23 -2.83 10.66
CA GLU A 117 -6.48 -3.81 11.73
C GLU A 117 -5.63 -5.07 11.54
N MET A 118 -5.25 -5.36 10.30
CA MET A 118 -4.46 -6.54 10.01
C MET A 118 -2.97 -6.17 9.94
N LEU A 119 -2.53 -5.24 9.08
CA LEU A 119 -1.10 -4.88 9.00
C LEU A 119 -0.58 -4.17 10.25
N HIS A 120 -1.33 -3.22 10.81
CA HIS A 120 -0.87 -2.40 11.94
C HIS A 120 -1.15 -3.04 13.29
N SER A 121 -2.37 -3.54 13.53
CA SER A 121 -2.75 -4.05 14.85
C SER A 121 -2.32 -5.49 15.10
N THR A 122 -2.13 -6.31 14.07
CA THR A 122 -1.78 -7.74 14.20
C THR A 122 -0.32 -8.04 13.84
N PHE A 123 0.24 -7.32 12.86
CA PHE A 123 1.60 -7.55 12.31
C PHE A 123 2.57 -6.37 12.54
N GLY A 124 2.08 -5.38 13.30
CA GLY A 124 2.30 -3.93 13.20
C GLY A 124 3.64 -3.39 12.82
N LEU A 125 4.69 -3.74 13.56
CA LEU A 125 5.95 -3.06 13.36
C LEU A 125 6.80 -3.73 12.30
N ILE A 126 6.82 -5.06 12.23
CA ILE A 126 7.80 -5.78 11.42
C ILE A 126 7.36 -5.88 9.95
N ALA A 127 6.16 -6.41 9.71
CA ALA A 127 5.67 -6.61 8.35
C ALA A 127 5.38 -5.26 7.68
N GLU A 128 4.60 -4.38 8.32
CA GLU A 128 4.23 -3.08 7.78
C GLU A 128 5.47 -2.23 7.47
N THR A 129 6.48 -2.21 8.35
CA THR A 129 7.74 -1.50 8.07
C THR A 129 8.47 -2.07 6.85
N ALA A 130 8.46 -3.38 6.63
CA ALA A 130 9.08 -3.97 5.44
C ALA A 130 8.40 -3.49 4.16
N TYR A 131 7.07 -3.45 4.15
CA TYR A 131 6.31 -2.90 3.03
C TYR A 131 6.60 -1.42 2.83
N VAL A 132 6.51 -0.61 3.89
CA VAL A 132 6.74 0.83 3.81
C VAL A 132 8.18 1.13 3.38
N ALA A 133 9.17 0.39 3.86
CA ALA A 133 10.55 0.54 3.40
C ALA A 133 10.69 0.30 1.89
N LYS A 134 10.05 -0.74 1.35
CA LYS A 134 10.03 -1.01 -0.10
C LYS A 134 9.24 0.06 -0.88
N LEU A 135 8.17 0.60 -0.33
CA LEU A 135 7.44 1.73 -0.92
C LEU A 135 8.27 3.01 -0.99
N LEU A 136 9.01 3.33 0.08
CA LEU A 136 9.81 4.55 0.15
C LEU A 136 11.07 4.46 -0.71
N HIS A 137 11.78 3.33 -0.66
CA HIS A 137 13.07 3.11 -1.31
C HIS A 137 13.08 1.80 -2.14
N PRO A 138 12.33 1.74 -3.25
CA PRO A 138 12.14 0.49 -4.01
C PRO A 138 13.43 -0.09 -4.59
N GLU A 139 14.42 0.75 -4.94
CA GLU A 139 15.71 0.29 -5.48
C GLU A 139 16.58 -0.37 -4.39
N GLU A 140 16.71 0.28 -3.23
CA GLU A 140 17.48 -0.22 -2.08
C GLU A 140 16.87 -1.52 -1.51
N PHE A 141 15.54 -1.62 -1.53
CA PHE A 141 14.79 -2.77 -1.03
C PHE A 141 14.23 -3.64 -2.17
N SER A 142 14.87 -3.62 -3.34
CA SER A 142 14.48 -4.45 -4.49
C SER A 142 14.42 -5.94 -4.15
N ALA A 143 15.40 -6.44 -3.39
CA ALA A 143 15.47 -7.83 -2.92
C ALA A 143 14.69 -8.12 -1.62
N LEU A 144 14.11 -7.11 -0.97
CA LEU A 144 13.26 -7.33 0.21
C LEU A 144 11.91 -7.87 -0.27
N GLU A 145 11.44 -8.97 0.31
CA GLU A 145 10.13 -9.54 -0.01
C GLU A 145 9.19 -9.42 1.21
N PRO A 146 8.48 -8.28 1.40
CA PRO A 146 7.61 -8.08 2.56
C PRO A 146 6.52 -9.14 2.68
N HIS A 147 5.98 -9.62 1.54
CA HIS A 147 5.01 -10.70 1.51
C HIS A 147 5.56 -12.00 2.08
N GLU A 148 6.81 -12.36 1.80
CA GLU A 148 7.38 -13.62 2.30
C GLU A 148 7.61 -13.56 3.81
N LEU A 149 8.01 -12.39 4.33
CA LEU A 149 8.10 -12.16 5.77
C LEU A 149 6.73 -12.28 6.43
N HIS A 150 5.72 -11.64 5.84
CA HIS A 150 4.35 -11.67 6.33
C HIS A 150 3.75 -13.08 6.27
N ARG A 151 3.92 -13.78 5.14
CA ARG A 151 3.50 -15.16 4.91
C ARG A 151 4.06 -16.10 5.95
N LYS A 152 5.38 -16.10 6.15
CA LYS A 152 6.04 -16.96 7.15
C LYS A 152 5.46 -16.76 8.54
N TYR A 153 5.13 -15.53 8.90
CA TYR A 153 4.51 -15.23 10.18
C TYR A 153 3.09 -15.80 10.26
N ILE A 154 2.23 -15.52 9.28
CA ILE A 154 0.84 -16.03 9.22
C ILE A 154 0.80 -17.55 9.28
N GLU A 155 1.65 -18.22 8.49
CA GLU A 155 1.74 -19.68 8.45
C GLU A 155 2.28 -20.25 9.76
N SER A 156 3.19 -19.55 10.46
CA SER A 156 3.66 -19.97 11.80
C SER A 156 2.55 -19.96 12.85
N LEU A 157 1.48 -19.19 12.62
CA LEU A 157 0.27 -19.18 13.44
C LEU A 157 -0.75 -20.26 13.02
N GLY A 158 -0.42 -21.10 12.04
CA GLY A 158 -1.30 -22.15 11.52
C GLY A 158 -2.40 -21.62 10.60
N MET A 159 -2.27 -20.38 10.10
CA MET A 159 -3.22 -19.77 9.17
C MET A 159 -2.67 -19.79 7.75
N GLU A 160 -3.56 -19.91 6.75
CA GLU A 160 -3.17 -19.78 5.35
C GLU A 160 -2.95 -18.31 4.99
N PHE A 161 -1.78 -18.00 4.42
CA PHE A 161 -1.51 -16.66 3.89
C PHE A 161 -2.18 -16.49 2.53
N SER A 162 -3.13 -15.57 2.46
CA SER A 162 -3.76 -15.15 1.21
C SER A 162 -4.16 -13.69 1.27
N GLY A 163 -4.56 -13.14 0.12
CA GLY A 163 -5.11 -11.79 0.05
C GLY A 163 -4.16 -10.70 -0.42
N VAL A 164 -4.67 -9.48 -0.36
CA VAL A 164 -3.95 -8.23 -0.66
C VAL A 164 -3.74 -7.50 0.65
N TRP A 165 -2.61 -6.82 0.81
CA TRP A 165 -2.24 -6.16 2.07
C TRP A 165 -1.98 -4.67 1.89
N ILE A 166 -1.48 -4.28 0.71
CA ILE A 166 -1.34 -2.90 0.26
C ILE A 166 -2.04 -2.75 -1.08
N TYR A 167 -2.67 -1.60 -1.31
CA TYR A 167 -3.31 -1.27 -2.57
C TYR A 167 -2.79 0.08 -3.12
N PRO A 168 -2.41 0.16 -4.41
CA PRO A 168 -2.24 -0.96 -5.33
C PRO A 168 -1.16 -1.95 -4.83
N GLU A 169 -1.28 -3.21 -5.26
CA GLU A 169 -0.28 -4.26 -4.98
C GLU A 169 1.10 -3.84 -5.53
N LEU A 170 2.20 -4.22 -4.86
CA LEU A 170 3.54 -3.93 -5.39
C LEU A 170 3.72 -4.68 -6.72
N GLN A 171 4.42 -4.09 -7.69
CA GLN A 171 4.59 -4.70 -9.02
C GLN A 171 5.19 -6.11 -8.96
N ALA A 172 6.24 -6.31 -8.15
CA ALA A 172 6.86 -7.62 -7.92
C ALA A 172 5.88 -8.66 -7.36
N GLU A 173 4.84 -8.24 -6.63
CA GLU A 173 3.81 -9.14 -6.09
C GLU A 173 2.82 -9.56 -7.17
N ARG A 174 2.47 -8.64 -8.08
CA ARG A 174 1.64 -8.94 -9.25
C ARG A 174 2.33 -9.93 -10.18
N GLU A 175 3.63 -9.76 -10.40
CA GLU A 175 4.46 -10.65 -11.22
C GLU A 175 4.61 -12.03 -10.57
N ASN A 176 5.00 -12.11 -9.29
CA ASN A 176 5.10 -13.38 -8.56
C ASN A 176 3.76 -14.14 -8.49
N LYS A 177 2.63 -13.44 -8.38
CA LYS A 177 1.29 -14.06 -8.39
C LYS A 177 0.92 -14.59 -9.78
N ASN A 178 1.26 -13.85 -10.84
CA ASN A 178 1.05 -14.29 -12.22
C ASN A 178 1.96 -15.48 -12.60
N GLU A 179 3.22 -15.48 -12.15
CA GLU A 179 4.14 -16.61 -12.31
C GLU A 179 3.67 -17.86 -11.54
N ARG A 180 3.16 -17.68 -10.31
CA ARG A 180 2.51 -18.77 -9.55
C ARG A 180 1.22 -19.27 -10.21
N LEU A 181 0.62 -18.49 -11.11
CA LEU A 181 -0.61 -18.84 -11.84
C LEU A 181 -0.38 -19.51 -13.21
N ALA A 182 0.84 -19.72 -13.70
CA ALA A 182 1.04 -20.48 -14.95
C ALA A 182 2.38 -21.26 -15.02
N PRO A 183 2.37 -22.49 -15.58
CA PRO A 183 2.01 -22.72 -16.97
C PRO A 183 0.70 -23.48 -17.16
N GLY A 184 -0.24 -22.88 -17.91
CA GLY A 184 -1.50 -23.51 -18.34
C GLY A 184 -2.74 -22.62 -18.22
N PHE A 185 -2.76 -21.70 -17.25
CA PHE A 185 -3.92 -20.84 -16.99
C PHE A 185 -3.99 -19.63 -17.93
N GLU A 186 -2.83 -19.11 -18.36
CA GLU A 186 -2.69 -18.05 -19.39
C GLU A 186 -3.42 -18.43 -20.69
N ALA A 187 -3.28 -19.68 -21.16
CA ALA A 187 -3.96 -20.17 -22.35
C ALA A 187 -5.49 -20.22 -22.17
N ILE A 188 -5.95 -20.54 -20.97
CA ILE A 188 -7.38 -20.60 -20.64
C ILE A 188 -7.98 -19.18 -20.60
N LEU A 189 -7.28 -18.22 -19.98
CA LEU A 189 -7.68 -16.81 -19.96
C LEU A 189 -7.70 -16.20 -21.36
N ALA A 190 -6.68 -16.47 -22.18
CA ALA A 190 -6.66 -16.03 -23.57
C ALA A 190 -7.84 -16.60 -24.38
N MET A 191 -8.15 -17.89 -24.21
CA MET A 191 -9.32 -18.50 -24.87
C MET A 191 -10.65 -17.92 -24.38
N LEU A 192 -10.80 -17.64 -23.08
CA LEU A 192 -11.99 -16.99 -22.51
C LEU A 192 -12.17 -15.56 -23.03
N ALA A 193 -11.10 -14.78 -23.10
CA ALA A 193 -11.13 -13.43 -23.65
C ALA A 193 -11.54 -13.42 -25.13
N VAL A 194 -11.01 -14.35 -25.94
CA VAL A 194 -11.41 -14.52 -27.34
C VAL A 194 -12.88 -14.93 -27.46
N ALA A 195 -13.34 -15.87 -26.62
CA ALA A 195 -14.75 -16.30 -26.61
C ALA A 195 -15.70 -15.15 -26.26
N ILE A 196 -15.34 -14.31 -25.29
CA ILE A 196 -16.13 -13.12 -24.91
C ILE A 196 -16.17 -12.11 -26.06
N ILE A 197 -15.02 -11.83 -26.70
CA ILE A 197 -14.96 -10.91 -27.85
C ILE A 197 -15.82 -11.41 -29.02
N LEU A 198 -15.80 -12.73 -29.30
CA LEU A 198 -16.62 -13.33 -30.35
C LEU A 198 -18.12 -13.30 -30.01
N ALA A 199 -18.49 -13.53 -28.75
CA ALA A 199 -19.87 -13.43 -28.29
C ALA A 199 -20.40 -11.99 -28.45
N LEU A 200 -19.61 -11.00 -28.03
CA LEU A 200 -19.94 -9.57 -28.17
C LEU A 200 -20.01 -9.09 -29.62
N ARG A 201 -19.31 -9.74 -30.55
CA ARG A 201 -19.45 -9.47 -32.00
C ARG A 201 -20.73 -10.06 -32.59
N LYS A 202 -21.18 -11.21 -32.09
CA LYS A 202 -22.41 -11.88 -32.57
C LYS A 202 -23.70 -11.15 -32.17
N GLU A 203 -23.69 -10.43 -31.06
CA GLU A 203 -24.85 -9.63 -30.60
C GLU A 203 -25.01 -8.29 -31.32
N LYS A 204 -24.03 -7.87 -32.14
CA LYS A 204 -24.04 -6.59 -32.88
C LYS A 204 -24.37 -6.72 -34.38
N THR A 205 -24.76 -7.90 -34.84
CA THR A 205 -25.20 -8.22 -36.21
C THR A 205 -26.57 -8.86 -36.18
#